data_AF-A0AAW0JRS6-F1
#
_entry.id   AF-A0AAW0JRS6-F1
#
_cell.length_a   1.000
_cell.length_b   1.000
_cell.length_c   1.000
_cell.angle_alpha   90.00
_cell.angle_beta   90.00
_cell.angle_gamma   90.00
#
_symmetry.space_group_name_H-M   'P 1'
#
loop_
_entity.id
_entity.type
_entity.pdbx_description
1 polymer ?
#
loop_
_entity_poly.entity_id
_entity_poly.type
_entity_poly.pdbx_seq_one_letter_code
_entity_poly.pdbx_strand_id
1 'polypeptide(L)'
;MKREYEQKDILMLFIANRTSANHKNWPIVIVELAKCLVACSFADRVFFSNSGTEANEAAIKFARKFQRFSHPDERQLATQFISFTNSFHGRTMGAVALTSKEHYRSPFEPVMPGVTFLEYGNIQAATELIQCGNTVAVFVEPIQGEVTEVVSWQGMVSLLLGIIPIFVSWIYAEFLEYKKSSHPSEV
;
A
#
# COMPACT_ATOMS: atom_id res chain seq x y z
N MET A 1 12.88 -5.65 31.98
CA MET A 1 13.11 -6.75 31.02
C MET A 1 12.45 -6.36 29.69
N LYS A 2 13.08 -5.46 28.92
CA LYS A 2 12.53 -4.91 27.66
C LYS A 2 13.15 -5.69 26.49
N ARG A 3 12.29 -6.24 25.62
CA ARG A 3 12.70 -6.94 24.39
C ARG A 3 12.95 -5.91 23.29
N GLU A 4 14.10 -6.02 22.63
CA GLU A 4 14.40 -5.35 21.36
C GLU A 4 13.46 -5.86 20.27
N TYR A 5 12.85 -4.96 19.50
CA TYR A 5 12.17 -5.27 18.26
C TYR A 5 12.77 -4.39 17.15
N GLU A 6 13.57 -5.01 16.28
CA GLU A 6 14.04 -4.41 15.03
C GLU A 6 12.86 -4.18 14.08
N GLN A 7 12.37 -2.95 14.02
CA GLN A 7 11.35 -2.48 13.11
C GLN A 7 11.99 -2.31 11.71
N LYS A 8 11.85 -3.33 10.87
CA LYS A 8 12.25 -3.28 9.45
C LYS A 8 11.01 -2.91 8.64
N ASP A 9 10.97 -1.67 8.20
CA ASP A 9 9.95 -1.10 7.33
C ASP A 9 9.75 -1.98 6.09
N ILE A 10 8.50 -2.33 5.77
CA ILE A 10 8.15 -3.06 4.55
C ILE A 10 7.69 -2.02 3.52
N LEU A 11 8.63 -1.56 2.69
CA LEU A 11 8.33 -0.80 1.48
C LEU A 11 8.34 -1.79 0.30
N MET A 12 7.16 -2.07 -0.28
CA MET A 12 6.98 -3.06 -1.35
C MET A 12 6.74 -2.41 -2.72
N LEU A 13 7.54 -2.81 -3.71
CA LEU A 13 7.31 -2.55 -5.13
C LEU A 13 6.81 -3.83 -5.81
N PHE A 14 5.75 -3.72 -6.62
CA PHE A 14 5.18 -4.82 -7.39
C PHE A 14 5.55 -4.71 -8.86
N ILE A 15 6.37 -5.65 -9.36
CA ILE A 15 6.65 -5.80 -10.79
C ILE A 15 6.61 -7.29 -11.16
N ALA A 16 5.89 -7.61 -12.24
CA ALA A 16 5.59 -8.96 -12.71
C ALA A 16 6.73 -9.56 -13.57
N ASN A 17 7.15 -10.81 -13.26
CA ASN A 17 7.14 -11.97 -14.17
C ASN A 17 7.71 -13.26 -13.49
N ARG A 18 6.85 -14.29 -13.41
CA ARG A 18 7.04 -15.77 -13.32
C ARG A 18 8.07 -16.41 -12.34
N THR A 19 7.55 -17.09 -11.31
CA THR A 19 7.50 -18.57 -11.07
C THR A 19 7.63 -18.93 -9.59
N SER A 20 6.72 -19.76 -9.08
CA SER A 20 6.78 -20.37 -7.75
C SER A 20 7.87 -21.45 -7.68
N ALA A 21 8.84 -21.31 -6.76
CA ALA A 21 9.60 -22.43 -6.22
C ALA A 21 10.15 -22.07 -4.83
N ASN A 22 10.20 -23.06 -3.94
CA ASN A 22 10.74 -22.97 -2.58
C ASN A 22 12.06 -22.18 -2.53
N HIS A 23 12.24 -21.36 -1.48
CA HIS A 23 13.34 -20.41 -1.24
C HIS A 23 14.77 -20.90 -1.55
N LYS A 24 15.00 -22.22 -1.68
CA LYS A 24 16.31 -22.83 -1.96
C LYS A 24 16.63 -23.04 -3.44
N ASN A 25 15.67 -22.94 -4.36
CA ASN A 25 15.86 -23.28 -5.79
C ASN A 25 15.30 -22.22 -6.76
N TRP A 26 15.37 -20.93 -6.42
CA TRP A 26 14.99 -19.89 -7.37
C TRP A 26 15.97 -19.87 -8.56
N PRO A 27 15.48 -19.85 -9.81
CA PRO A 27 16.30 -19.60 -10.98
C PRO A 27 17.17 -18.35 -10.79
N ILE A 28 18.45 -18.43 -11.14
CA ILE A 28 19.42 -17.32 -11.00
C ILE A 28 18.87 -16.02 -11.61
N VAL A 29 18.19 -16.14 -12.75
CA VAL A 29 17.58 -15.01 -13.47
C VAL A 29 16.54 -14.25 -12.64
N ILE A 30 15.78 -14.91 -11.77
CA ILE A 30 14.77 -14.26 -10.94
C ILE A 30 15.44 -13.55 -9.75
N VAL A 31 16.50 -14.15 -9.20
CA VAL A 31 17.28 -13.53 -8.13
C VAL A 31 17.98 -12.28 -8.64
N GLU A 32 18.54 -12.32 -9.86
CA GLU A 32 19.16 -11.17 -10.51
C GLU A 32 18.13 -10.08 -10.79
N LEU A 33 16.97 -10.43 -11.35
CA LEU A 33 15.87 -9.48 -11.56
C LEU A 33 15.44 -8.81 -10.24
N ALA A 34 15.27 -9.60 -9.17
CA ALA A 34 14.91 -9.06 -7.86
C ALA A 34 15.97 -8.07 -7.34
N LYS A 35 17.26 -8.39 -7.46
CA LYS A 35 18.36 -7.50 -7.06
C LYS A 35 18.34 -6.20 -7.87
N CYS A 36 18.17 -6.27 -9.19
CA CYS A 36 18.09 -5.10 -10.05
C CYS A 36 16.90 -4.20 -9.68
N LEU A 37 15.73 -4.78 -9.44
CA LEU A 37 14.53 -4.03 -9.07
C LEU A 37 14.69 -3.32 -7.70
N VAL A 38 15.27 -4.01 -6.71
CA VAL A 38 15.59 -3.42 -5.41
C VAL A 38 16.60 -2.29 -5.55
N ALA A 39 17.70 -2.51 -6.28
CA ALA A 39 18.76 -1.51 -6.46
C ALA A 39 18.29 -0.24 -7.22
N CYS A 40 17.29 -0.37 -8.10
CA CYS A 40 16.77 0.71 -8.93
C CYS A 40 15.47 1.34 -8.39
N SER A 41 15.07 1.03 -7.16
CA SER A 41 13.82 1.54 -6.57
C SER A 41 13.95 1.84 -5.08
N PHE A 42 12.84 2.25 -4.46
CA PHE A 42 12.77 2.48 -3.01
C PHE A 42 12.62 1.18 -2.19
N ALA A 43 12.35 0.04 -2.84
CA ALA A 43 11.87 -1.15 -2.16
C ALA A 43 12.99 -2.06 -1.66
N ASP A 44 12.82 -2.63 -0.46
CA ASP A 44 13.76 -3.61 0.10
C ASP A 44 13.52 -5.04 -0.41
N ARG A 45 12.28 -5.31 -0.86
CA ARG A 45 11.84 -6.64 -1.31
C ARG A 45 10.85 -6.53 -2.47
N VAL A 46 10.84 -7.58 -3.30
CA VAL A 46 9.90 -7.72 -4.42
C VAL A 46 9.03 -8.97 -4.28
N PHE A 47 7.79 -8.87 -4.76
CA PHE A 47 6.88 -10.00 -4.90
C PHE A 47 6.55 -10.20 -6.38
N PHE A 48 6.77 -11.41 -6.90
CA PHE A 48 6.48 -11.74 -8.30
C PHE A 48 5.08 -12.38 -8.44
N SER A 49 4.30 -11.86 -9.38
CA SER A 49 3.03 -12.41 -9.85
C SER A 49 3.02 -12.56 -11.37
N ASN A 50 1.97 -13.17 -11.93
CA ASN A 50 1.76 -13.32 -13.37
C ASN A 50 0.92 -12.19 -13.97
N SER A 51 0.28 -11.37 -13.13
CA SER A 51 -0.58 -10.28 -13.56
C SER A 51 -0.63 -9.14 -12.55
N GLY A 52 -1.07 -7.97 -13.01
CA GLY A 52 -1.35 -6.82 -12.16
C GLY A 52 -2.47 -7.08 -11.14
N THR A 53 -3.51 -7.84 -11.52
CA THR A 53 -4.60 -8.18 -10.58
C THR A 53 -4.10 -9.05 -9.43
N GLU A 54 -3.22 -10.02 -9.68
CA GLU A 54 -2.58 -10.82 -8.62
C GLU A 54 -1.63 -9.99 -7.75
N ALA A 55 -0.93 -9.01 -8.33
CA ALA A 55 -0.12 -8.08 -7.57
C ALA A 55 -0.97 -7.23 -6.62
N ASN A 56 -2.12 -6.72 -7.09
CA ASN A 56 -3.05 -5.97 -6.25
C ASN A 56 -3.68 -6.83 -5.15
N GLU A 57 -4.03 -8.10 -5.42
CA GLU A 57 -4.46 -9.03 -4.37
C GLU A 57 -3.37 -9.27 -3.31
N ALA A 58 -2.12 -9.38 -3.74
CA ALA A 58 -1.00 -9.48 -2.81
C ALA A 58 -0.85 -8.20 -1.97
N ALA A 59 -0.95 -7.03 -2.58
CA ALA A 59 -0.92 -5.73 -1.89
C ALA A 59 -2.02 -5.61 -0.82
N ILE A 60 -3.27 -5.95 -1.16
CA ILE A 60 -4.42 -5.98 -0.22
C ILE A 60 -4.09 -6.87 0.98
N LYS A 61 -3.58 -8.08 0.72
CA LYS A 61 -3.26 -9.07 1.76
C LYS A 61 -2.09 -8.61 2.62
N PHE A 62 -1.06 -8.02 2.03
CA PHE A 62 0.11 -7.54 2.76
C PHE A 62 -0.23 -6.34 3.63
N ALA A 63 -1.04 -5.41 3.17
CA ALA A 63 -1.52 -4.28 3.98
C ALA A 63 -2.27 -4.79 5.24
N ARG A 64 -3.27 -5.66 5.07
CA ARG A 64 -4.01 -6.24 6.19
C ARG A 64 -3.14 -7.10 7.11
N LYS A 65 -2.21 -7.88 6.53
CA LYS A 65 -1.26 -8.69 7.31
C LYS A 65 -0.34 -7.78 8.12
N PHE A 66 0.21 -6.72 7.53
CA PHE A 66 1.06 -5.77 8.22
C PHE A 66 0.34 -5.18 9.44
N GLN A 67 -0.88 -4.66 9.26
CA GLN A 67 -1.65 -4.12 10.38
C GLN A 67 -1.82 -5.14 11.52
N ARG A 68 -2.14 -6.40 11.20
CA ARG A 68 -2.30 -7.46 12.20
C ARG A 68 -1.02 -7.81 12.95
N PHE A 69 0.11 -7.76 12.26
CA PHE A 69 1.41 -8.09 12.85
C PHE A 69 2.01 -6.92 13.63
N SER A 70 1.77 -5.68 13.19
CA SER A 70 2.26 -4.47 13.86
C SER A 70 1.45 -4.13 15.12
N HIS A 71 0.18 -4.55 15.18
CA HIS A 71 -0.71 -4.26 16.32
C HIS A 71 -1.32 -5.57 16.89
N PRO A 72 -0.51 -6.45 17.50
CA PRO A 72 -0.94 -7.77 17.94
C PRO A 72 -1.98 -7.74 19.07
N ASP A 73 -1.94 -6.72 19.92
CA ASP A 73 -2.81 -6.56 21.10
C ASP A 73 -4.08 -5.74 20.80
N GLU A 74 -4.18 -5.17 19.60
CA GLU A 74 -5.28 -4.27 19.24
C GLU A 74 -6.50 -5.07 18.76
N ARG A 75 -7.65 -4.84 19.41
CA ARG A 75 -8.90 -5.56 19.11
C ARG A 75 -9.53 -5.11 17.80
N GLN A 76 -9.41 -3.83 17.46
CA GLN A 76 -9.97 -3.24 16.24
C GLN A 76 -8.82 -2.74 15.39
N LEU A 77 -8.60 -3.39 14.24
CA LEU A 77 -7.56 -2.99 13.32
C LEU A 77 -8.12 -2.15 12.18
N ALA A 78 -7.29 -1.24 11.69
CA ALA A 78 -7.48 -0.65 10.38
C ALA A 78 -7.61 -1.75 9.31
N THR A 79 -8.71 -1.70 8.56
CA THR A 79 -9.00 -2.69 7.51
C THR A 79 -9.55 -2.06 6.24
N GLN A 80 -9.74 -0.73 6.25
CA GLN A 80 -10.34 0.01 5.16
C GLN A 80 -9.29 0.43 4.14
N PHE A 81 -9.71 0.53 2.89
CA PHE A 81 -8.89 0.94 1.76
C PHE A 81 -9.46 2.21 1.15
N ILE A 82 -8.57 3.05 0.65
CA ILE A 82 -8.92 4.18 -0.20
C ILE A 82 -8.57 3.81 -1.63
N SER A 83 -9.51 4.05 -2.55
CA SER A 83 -9.28 4.06 -3.99
C SER A 83 -9.88 5.34 -4.57
N PHE A 84 -9.71 5.59 -5.87
CA PHE A 84 -10.14 6.83 -6.50
C PHE A 84 -11.16 6.60 -7.61
N THR A 85 -11.95 7.64 -7.91
CA THR A 85 -12.81 7.67 -9.09
C THR A 85 -11.99 7.39 -10.36
N ASN A 86 -12.61 6.72 -11.32
CA ASN A 86 -12.03 6.23 -12.56
C ASN A 86 -10.92 5.16 -12.45
N SER A 87 -10.65 4.62 -11.26
CA SER A 87 -9.61 3.60 -11.05
C SER A 87 -9.93 2.25 -11.71
N PHE A 88 -8.86 1.53 -12.10
CA PHE A 88 -8.91 0.14 -12.52
C PHE A 88 -7.77 -0.66 -11.91
N HIS A 89 -8.08 -1.54 -10.95
CA HIS A 89 -7.09 -2.35 -10.25
C HIS A 89 -7.18 -3.85 -10.57
N GLY A 90 -8.10 -4.24 -11.46
CA GLY A 90 -8.27 -5.61 -11.92
C GLY A 90 -9.67 -6.16 -11.66
N ARG A 91 -9.79 -7.49 -11.77
CA ARG A 91 -11.09 -8.19 -11.87
C ARG A 91 -11.25 -9.37 -10.90
N THR A 92 -10.24 -9.67 -10.08
CA THR A 92 -10.38 -10.62 -8.96
C THR A 92 -11.14 -9.97 -7.80
N MET A 93 -11.71 -10.75 -6.87
CA MET A 93 -12.65 -10.22 -5.86
C MET A 93 -12.13 -9.04 -5.00
N GLY A 94 -10.85 -9.03 -4.64
CA GLY A 94 -10.24 -7.90 -3.93
C GLY A 94 -9.91 -6.75 -4.88
N ALA A 95 -9.33 -7.06 -6.03
CA ALA A 95 -8.97 -6.06 -7.03
C ALA A 95 -10.18 -5.31 -7.62
N VAL A 96 -11.28 -6.03 -7.91
CA VAL A 96 -12.52 -5.44 -8.43
C VAL A 96 -13.24 -4.60 -7.38
N ALA A 97 -13.04 -4.88 -6.10
CA ALA A 97 -13.53 -4.01 -5.03
C ALA A 97 -12.82 -2.66 -5.01
N LEU A 98 -11.57 -2.60 -5.46
CA LEU A 98 -10.80 -1.36 -5.62
C LEU A 98 -11.04 -0.67 -6.97
N THR A 99 -11.65 -1.34 -7.96
CA THR A 99 -12.00 -0.75 -9.26
C THR A 99 -13.29 0.07 -9.13
N SER A 100 -13.23 1.38 -9.38
CA SER A 100 -14.39 2.26 -9.16
C SER A 100 -15.48 2.14 -10.23
N LYS A 101 -15.12 1.70 -11.44
CA LYS A 101 -16.03 1.57 -12.58
C LYS A 101 -17.15 0.57 -12.25
N GLU A 102 -18.37 1.09 -12.07
CA GLU A 102 -19.52 0.32 -11.56
C GLU A 102 -19.83 -0.93 -12.39
N HIS A 103 -19.78 -0.83 -13.72
CA HIS A 103 -20.08 -1.97 -14.61
C HIS A 103 -19.14 -3.17 -14.43
N TYR A 104 -17.93 -2.98 -13.88
CA TYR A 104 -17.04 -4.09 -13.52
C TYR A 104 -17.36 -4.68 -12.15
N ARG A 105 -17.94 -3.89 -11.23
CA ARG A 105 -18.11 -4.24 -9.82
C ARG A 105 -19.52 -4.74 -9.49
N SER A 106 -20.56 -4.09 -9.99
CA SER A 106 -21.96 -4.38 -9.68
C SER A 106 -22.41 -5.82 -9.97
N PRO A 107 -21.93 -6.52 -11.01
CA PRO A 107 -22.32 -7.92 -11.24
C PRO A 107 -21.81 -8.91 -10.18
N PHE A 108 -20.87 -8.51 -9.32
CA PHE A 108 -20.20 -9.38 -8.34
C PHE A 108 -20.46 -8.94 -6.90
N GLU A 109 -21.40 -8.02 -6.67
CA GLU A 109 -21.70 -7.57 -5.33
C GLU A 109 -22.38 -8.68 -4.47
N PRO A 110 -22.02 -8.79 -3.18
CA PRO A 110 -21.05 -7.96 -2.45
C PRO A 110 -19.59 -8.34 -2.75
N VAL A 111 -18.77 -7.33 -3.08
CA VAL A 111 -17.32 -7.46 -3.22
C VAL A 111 -16.61 -7.28 -1.87
N MET A 112 -15.27 -7.35 -1.85
CA MET A 112 -14.51 -7.14 -0.61
C MET A 112 -14.93 -5.82 0.08
N PRO A 113 -15.40 -5.86 1.33
CA PRO A 113 -15.88 -4.66 2.02
C PRO A 113 -14.72 -3.77 2.48
N GLY A 114 -15.08 -2.51 2.78
CA GLY A 114 -14.17 -1.53 3.37
C GLY A 114 -13.39 -0.72 2.35
N VAL A 115 -13.87 -0.58 1.11
CA VAL A 115 -13.27 0.32 0.12
C VAL A 115 -14.08 1.61 0.06
N THR A 116 -13.39 2.75 0.18
CA THR A 116 -13.96 4.09 -0.05
C THR A 116 -13.34 4.70 -1.29
N PHE A 117 -14.19 5.20 -2.19
CA PHE A 117 -13.75 5.92 -3.38
C PHE A 117 -13.74 7.43 -3.14
N LEU A 118 -12.60 8.07 -3.38
CA LEU A 118 -12.45 9.52 -3.35
C LEU A 118 -12.28 10.07 -4.77
N GLU A 119 -12.55 11.36 -4.96
CA GLU A 119 -12.26 11.99 -6.25
C GLU A 119 -10.76 11.98 -6.55
N TYR A 120 -10.37 11.55 -7.75
CA TYR A 120 -8.97 11.47 -8.13
C TYR A 120 -8.28 12.85 -7.99
N GLY A 121 -7.16 12.88 -7.26
CA GLY A 121 -6.44 14.13 -6.94
C GLY A 121 -6.98 14.90 -5.74
N ASN A 122 -8.01 14.44 -5.03
CA ASN A 122 -8.48 15.08 -3.79
C ASN A 122 -7.62 14.65 -2.58
N ILE A 123 -6.51 15.35 -2.40
CA ILE A 123 -5.52 15.09 -1.36
C ILE A 123 -6.06 15.38 0.04
N GLN A 124 -6.88 16.42 0.16
CA GLN A 124 -7.45 16.84 1.42
C GLN A 124 -8.36 15.73 1.97
N ALA A 125 -9.27 15.22 1.14
CA ALA A 125 -10.15 14.11 1.53
C ALA A 125 -9.37 12.83 1.85
N ALA A 126 -8.31 12.52 1.08
CA ALA A 126 -7.47 11.36 1.36
C ALA A 126 -6.75 11.51 2.71
N THR A 127 -6.21 12.69 2.99
CA THR A 127 -5.51 13.00 4.25
C THR A 127 -6.45 12.88 5.45
N GLU A 128 -7.65 13.46 5.37
CA GLU A 128 -8.66 13.39 6.43
C GLU A 128 -9.06 11.95 6.72
N LEU A 129 -9.30 11.13 5.67
CA LEU A 129 -9.72 9.75 5.84
C LEU A 129 -8.61 8.87 6.42
N ILE A 130 -7.35 9.08 6.02
CA ILE A 130 -6.18 8.42 6.63
C ILE A 130 -6.09 8.77 8.12
N GLN A 131 -6.27 10.05 8.48
CA GLN A 131 -6.21 10.52 9.88
C GLN A 131 -7.31 9.95 10.77
N CYS A 132 -8.43 9.48 10.21
CA CYS A 132 -9.45 8.76 10.98
C CYS A 132 -8.95 7.43 11.58
N GLY A 133 -7.79 6.92 11.15
CA GLY A 133 -7.09 5.78 11.77
C GLY A 133 -7.60 4.39 11.38
N ASN A 134 -8.61 4.29 10.50
CA ASN A 134 -9.17 3.01 10.06
C ASN A 134 -8.68 2.53 8.68
N THR A 135 -7.87 3.36 8.00
CA THR A 135 -7.30 3.09 6.67
C THR A 135 -6.01 2.29 6.77
N VAL A 136 -5.96 1.15 6.07
CA VAL A 136 -4.78 0.27 6.01
C VAL A 136 -3.92 0.51 4.77
N ALA A 137 -4.50 0.98 3.66
CA ALA A 137 -3.76 1.33 2.46
C ALA A 137 -4.56 2.25 1.52
N VAL A 138 -3.82 3.00 0.71
CA VAL A 138 -4.32 3.83 -0.39
C VAL A 138 -3.86 3.21 -1.72
N PHE A 139 -4.79 2.92 -2.61
CA PHE A 139 -4.53 2.46 -3.97
C PHE A 139 -4.72 3.61 -4.94
N VAL A 140 -3.65 3.98 -5.64
CA VAL A 140 -3.65 5.07 -6.61
C VAL A 140 -2.79 4.71 -7.80
N GLU A 141 -3.30 4.97 -9.00
CA GLU A 141 -2.52 4.93 -10.23
C GLU A 141 -1.85 6.31 -10.40
N PRO A 142 -0.52 6.41 -10.60
CA PRO A 142 0.11 7.70 -10.86
C PRO A 142 -0.45 8.38 -12.12
N ILE A 143 -0.79 7.58 -13.12
CA ILE A 143 -1.53 8.01 -14.30
C ILE A 143 -2.61 6.96 -14.52
N GLN A 144 -3.87 7.38 -14.52
CA GLN A 144 -4.98 6.47 -14.80
C GLN A 144 -4.94 6.08 -16.28
N GLY A 145 -4.70 4.80 -16.57
CA GLY A 145 -4.53 4.34 -17.96
C GLY A 145 -5.86 4.10 -18.70
N GLU A 146 -6.93 4.00 -17.93
CA GLU A 146 -8.26 3.54 -18.37
C GLU A 146 -9.26 4.70 -18.57
N VAL A 147 -8.79 5.94 -18.45
CA VAL A 147 -9.55 7.16 -18.72
C VAL A 147 -9.27 7.68 -20.12
N THR A 148 -10.31 8.23 -20.76
CA THR A 148 -10.21 8.84 -22.09
C THR A 148 -9.67 10.27 -22.06
N GLU A 149 -9.67 10.92 -20.88
CA GLU A 149 -9.20 12.29 -20.69
C GLU A 149 -8.04 12.32 -19.69
N VAL A 150 -6.97 13.04 -20.03
CA VAL A 150 -5.78 13.18 -19.17
C VAL A 150 -6.13 14.07 -17.99
N VAL A 151 -6.22 13.48 -16.79
CA VAL A 151 -6.36 14.26 -15.56
C VAL A 151 -5.04 14.98 -15.26
N SER A 152 -5.12 16.24 -14.80
CA SER A 152 -3.95 17.10 -14.63
C SER A 152 -2.88 16.48 -13.68
N TRP A 153 -1.63 16.45 -14.14
CA TRP A 153 -0.47 15.95 -13.40
C TRP A 153 -0.21 16.65 -12.05
N GLN A 154 -0.70 17.88 -11.90
CA GLN A 154 -0.47 18.72 -10.72
C GLN A 154 -1.14 18.16 -9.46
N GLY A 155 -2.34 17.59 -9.59
CA GLY A 155 -3.02 16.92 -8.46
C GLY A 155 -2.30 15.67 -7.97
N MET A 156 -1.66 14.92 -8.89
CA MET A 156 -0.97 13.67 -8.58
C MET A 156 0.40 13.89 -7.93
N VAL A 157 1.19 14.84 -8.41
CA VAL A 157 2.46 15.22 -7.77
C VAL A 157 2.20 15.70 -6.34
N SER A 158 1.15 16.51 -6.13
CA SER A 158 0.78 16.98 -4.80
C SER A 158 0.23 15.84 -3.91
N LEU A 159 -0.45 14.83 -4.46
CA LEU A 159 -0.92 13.64 -3.73
C LEU A 159 0.24 12.75 -3.29
N LEU A 160 1.16 12.45 -4.20
CA LEU A 160 2.36 11.68 -3.87
C LEU A 160 3.21 12.46 -2.85
N LEU A 161 3.47 13.74 -3.09
CA LEU A 161 4.21 14.59 -2.16
C LEU A 161 3.46 14.96 -0.89
N GLY A 162 2.16 14.69 -0.77
CA GLY A 162 1.36 14.98 0.43
C GLY A 162 1.14 13.73 1.28
N ILE A 163 0.83 12.60 0.65
CA ILE A 163 0.63 11.31 1.33
C ILE A 163 1.97 10.69 1.75
N ILE A 164 3.02 10.79 0.91
CA ILE A 164 4.35 10.25 1.26
C ILE A 164 4.90 10.90 2.53
N PRO A 165 4.87 12.24 2.73
CA PRO A 165 5.27 12.82 4.01
C PRO A 165 4.27 12.59 5.12
N ILE A 166 3.00 12.23 4.91
CA ILE A 166 2.15 11.74 6.01
C ILE A 166 2.64 10.37 6.48
N PHE A 167 2.97 9.45 5.57
CA PHE A 167 3.63 8.19 5.90
C PHE A 167 4.98 8.41 6.61
N VAL A 168 5.81 9.34 6.11
CA VAL A 168 7.13 9.64 6.69
C VAL A 168 7.03 10.46 7.98
N SER A 169 6.07 11.38 8.12
CA SER A 169 5.84 12.23 9.31
C SER A 169 5.16 11.46 10.43
N TRP A 170 4.28 10.50 10.13
CA TRP A 170 3.73 9.58 11.13
C TRP A 170 4.84 8.68 11.70
N ILE A 171 5.72 8.15 10.84
CA ILE A 171 6.95 7.45 11.24
C ILE A 171 7.89 8.37 12.03
N TYR A 172 8.04 9.64 11.65
CA TYR A 172 8.90 10.60 12.35
C TYR A 172 8.32 11.03 13.71
N ALA A 173 7.00 11.14 13.84
CA ALA A 173 6.32 11.47 15.09
C ALA A 173 6.42 10.31 16.09
N GLU A 174 6.21 9.07 15.66
CA GLU A 174 6.46 7.87 16.48
C GLU A 174 7.95 7.72 16.83
N PHE A 175 8.86 8.05 15.91
CA PHE A 175 10.31 8.07 16.16
C PHE A 175 10.73 9.14 17.19
N LEU A 176 10.08 10.30 17.20
CA LEU A 176 10.33 11.37 18.18
C LEU A 176 9.73 11.06 19.55
N GLU A 177 8.56 10.42 19.63
CA GLU A 177 8.02 9.90 20.89
C GLU A 177 8.86 8.74 21.45
N TYR A 178 9.39 7.88 20.57
CA TYR A 178 10.41 6.89 20.93
C TYR A 178 11.66 7.55 21.52
N LYS A 179 12.19 8.63 20.91
CA LYS A 179 13.34 9.36 21.48
C LYS A 179 13.05 10.06 22.81
N LYS A 180 11.87 10.67 22.98
CA LYS A 180 11.47 11.31 24.25
C LYS A 180 11.27 10.30 25.40
N SER A 181 10.81 9.09 25.08
CA SER A 181 10.62 8.03 26.08
C SER A 181 11.88 7.21 26.38
N SER A 182 12.92 7.32 25.57
CA SER A 182 14.17 6.57 25.71
C SER A 182 15.34 7.35 26.30
N HIS A 183 15.25 8.68 26.46
CA HIS A 183 16.20 9.49 27.22
C HIS A 183 15.46 10.42 28.20
N PRO A 184 15.27 10.04 29.47
CA PRO A 184 15.07 11.03 30.50
C PRO A 184 16.35 11.87 30.58
N SER A 185 16.21 13.18 30.45
CA SER A 185 17.25 14.18 30.68
C SER A 185 18.02 13.87 31.97
N GLU A 186 19.28 13.49 31.85
CA GLU A 186 20.19 13.46 32.99
C GLU A 186 20.83 14.85 33.15
N VAL A 187 20.62 15.38 34.35
CA VAL A 187 21.40 16.42 35.04
C VAL A 187 22.76 15.84 35.40
#